data_AF-A0A1V6I629-F1
#
_entry.id   AF-A0A1V6I629-F1
#
_cell.length_a   1.000
_cell.length_b   1.000
_cell.length_c   1.000
_cell.angle_alpha   90.00
_cell.angle_beta   90.00
_cell.angle_gamma   90.00
#
_symmetry.space_group_name_H-M   'P 1'
#
loop_
_entity.id
_entity.type
_entity.pdbx_description
1 polymer ?
#
loop_
_entity_poly.entity_id
_entity_poly.type
_entity_poly.pdbx_seq_one_letter_code
_entity_poly.pdbx_strand_id
1 'polypeptide(L)'
;MSVLQTYKLRQIKSPLNYIGGKSKLLPQLLPLFPKHIDNFIDLFAGGCNVGINVTANKIYCNDILSYLIEMYKVFQQNSMDNTLKYIEKRINDFNLSLTNETGYKNLRKEYNEHKNPLDLFVLVAFSFNHQIRFNNSHEFNNPFGRERSSFNATMRQNLVRFILRIKEINIEFSDFCFNDFDFSNFGINDFVYCDPPYLITTGTYNDGKRGFKGWTEKEEEELLNLLDDLNGKNIKFALSNVLEHKGKSNKILKTWINNNPNYKINFIDYNYSNSNYQTIVRDKNASIEVLITNYEPEKPIKEPTLFDNLF
;
A
#
# COMPACT_ATOMS: atom_id res chain seq x y z
N MET A 1 -12.13 -13.27 -34.02
CA MET A 1 -12.95 -13.17 -32.80
C MET A 1 -12.69 -14.39 -31.92
N SER A 2 -11.61 -14.36 -31.14
CA SER A 2 -11.29 -15.41 -30.17
C SER A 2 -11.49 -14.85 -28.77
N VAL A 3 -12.45 -15.42 -28.03
CA VAL A 3 -12.57 -15.64 -26.57
C VAL A 3 -11.51 -14.99 -25.64
N LEU A 4 -11.18 -13.71 -25.86
CA LEU A 4 -10.48 -12.81 -24.95
C LEU A 4 -11.52 -11.95 -24.25
N GLN A 5 -12.62 -12.60 -23.85
CA GLN A 5 -13.69 -12.00 -23.07
C GLN A 5 -13.17 -11.88 -21.64
N THR A 6 -12.56 -10.73 -21.36
CA THR A 6 -12.59 -10.03 -20.07
C THR A 6 -12.50 -10.92 -18.83
N TYR A 7 -11.47 -11.76 -18.73
CA TYR A 7 -10.99 -12.10 -17.39
C TYR A 7 -10.32 -10.85 -16.85
N LYS A 8 -11.09 -9.99 -16.15
CA LYS A 8 -10.51 -9.07 -15.17
C LYS A 8 -9.53 -9.93 -14.36
N LEU A 9 -8.23 -9.71 -14.52
CA LEU A 9 -7.24 -10.32 -13.63
C LEU A 9 -7.76 -10.08 -12.21
N ARG A 10 -8.09 -11.16 -11.50
CA ARG A 10 -8.52 -11.03 -10.11
C ARG A 10 -7.42 -10.25 -9.40
N GLN A 11 -7.78 -9.14 -8.77
CA GLN A 11 -6.82 -8.26 -8.09
C GLN A 11 -5.86 -9.09 -7.24
N ILE A 12 -4.56 -8.88 -7.48
CA ILE A 12 -3.49 -9.55 -6.76
C ILE A 12 -3.40 -8.89 -5.39
N LYS A 13 -3.69 -9.66 -4.35
CA LYS A 13 -3.55 -9.17 -2.97
C LYS A 13 -2.11 -9.36 -2.51
N SER A 14 -1.63 -8.39 -1.74
CA SER A 14 -0.41 -8.56 -0.95
C SER A 14 -0.49 -9.83 -0.10
N PRO A 15 0.63 -10.56 0.08
CA PRO A 15 0.70 -11.63 1.06
C PRO A 15 0.68 -11.11 2.50
N LEU A 16 0.78 -9.80 2.70
CA LEU A 16 0.79 -9.14 4.00
C LEU A 16 -0.56 -8.52 4.32
N ASN A 17 -0.94 -8.59 5.60
CA ASN A 17 -2.02 -7.78 6.14
C ASN A 17 -1.47 -6.40 6.55
N TYR A 18 -1.19 -5.56 5.56
CA TYR A 18 -0.61 -4.24 5.80
C TYR A 18 -1.68 -3.24 6.23
N ILE A 19 -1.46 -2.56 7.36
CA ILE A 19 -2.36 -1.53 7.87
C ILE A 19 -2.45 -0.39 6.85
N GLY A 20 -3.67 0.08 6.55
CA GLY A 20 -3.89 1.10 5.52
C GLY A 20 -3.89 0.58 4.08
N GLY A 21 -3.66 -0.73 3.87
CA GLY A 21 -3.55 -1.32 2.54
C GLY A 21 -4.80 -1.10 1.66
N LYS A 22 -4.58 -0.55 0.47
CA LYS A 22 -5.64 -0.13 -0.47
C LYS A 22 -6.33 -1.24 -1.25
N SER A 23 -6.10 -2.51 -0.92
CA SER A 23 -6.66 -3.66 -1.65
C SER A 23 -8.17 -3.58 -1.88
N LYS A 24 -8.95 -3.11 -0.91
CA LYS A 24 -10.40 -2.92 -1.02
C LYS A 24 -10.81 -1.70 -1.83
N LEU A 25 -9.93 -0.70 -1.95
CA LEU A 25 -10.19 0.56 -2.64
C LEU A 25 -9.69 0.54 -4.09
N LEU A 26 -8.88 -0.46 -4.48
CA LEU A 26 -8.40 -0.62 -5.86
C LEU A 26 -9.50 -0.49 -6.94
N PRO A 27 -10.72 -1.06 -6.78
CA PRO A 27 -11.78 -0.87 -7.77
C PRO A 27 -12.21 0.58 -7.99
N GLN A 28 -12.01 1.47 -7.01
CA GLN A 28 -12.31 2.90 -7.10
C GLN A 28 -11.07 3.71 -7.52
N LEU A 29 -9.87 3.32 -7.06
CA LEU A 29 -8.63 4.03 -7.37
C LEU A 29 -8.15 3.82 -8.80
N LEU A 30 -8.02 2.56 -9.25
CA LEU A 30 -7.43 2.24 -10.56
C LEU A 30 -8.16 2.89 -11.74
N PRO A 31 -9.51 3.00 -11.76
CA PRO A 31 -10.19 3.73 -12.84
C PRO A 31 -9.82 5.20 -12.95
N LEU A 32 -9.41 5.84 -11.85
CA LEU A 32 -9.02 7.26 -11.78
C LEU A 32 -7.56 7.51 -12.16
N PHE A 33 -6.77 6.44 -12.31
CA PHE A 33 -5.37 6.55 -12.73
C PHE A 33 -5.28 6.77 -14.25
N PRO A 34 -4.19 7.38 -14.75
CA PRO A 34 -3.96 7.53 -16.19
C PRO A 34 -3.96 6.16 -16.89
N LYS A 35 -4.49 6.08 -18.12
CA LYS A 35 -4.55 4.83 -18.89
C LYS A 35 -3.21 4.39 -19.46
N HIS A 36 -2.36 5.37 -19.77
CA HIS A 36 -1.02 5.17 -20.30
C HIS A 36 -0.02 5.77 -19.31
N ILE A 37 0.85 4.91 -18.77
CA ILE A 37 1.85 5.27 -17.77
C ILE A 37 3.17 4.63 -18.20
N ASP A 38 4.19 5.46 -18.44
CA ASP A 38 5.54 4.98 -18.73
C ASP A 38 6.16 4.45 -17.43
N ASN A 39 6.34 5.32 -16.45
CA ASN A 39 6.80 4.96 -15.11
C ASN A 39 5.71 5.24 -14.07
N PHE A 40 5.31 4.20 -13.34
CA PHE A 40 4.46 4.33 -12.16
C PHE A 40 5.32 4.32 -10.90
N ILE A 41 5.16 5.31 -10.04
CA ILE A 41 5.87 5.39 -8.76
C ILE A 41 4.85 5.23 -7.63
N ASP A 42 4.88 4.10 -6.93
CA ASP A 42 4.21 3.89 -5.65
C ASP A 42 5.16 4.36 -4.54
N LEU A 43 5.08 5.65 -4.16
CA LEU A 43 6.10 6.29 -3.32
C LEU A 43 6.08 5.81 -1.85
N PHE A 44 4.93 5.26 -1.42
CA PHE A 44 4.66 4.72 -0.09
C PHE A 44 4.02 3.32 -0.23
N ALA A 45 4.75 2.41 -0.87
CA ALA A 45 4.21 1.15 -1.36
C ALA A 45 3.57 0.29 -0.28
N GLY A 46 4.12 0.28 0.95
CA GLY A 46 3.64 -0.53 2.06
C GLY A 46 3.41 -1.99 1.63
N GLY A 47 2.17 -2.45 1.69
CA GLY A 47 1.77 -3.78 1.24
C GLY A 47 1.92 -4.04 -0.28
N CYS A 48 2.33 -3.07 -1.09
CA CYS A 48 2.45 -3.13 -2.54
C CYS A 48 1.13 -3.51 -3.25
N ASN A 49 -0.03 -3.20 -2.64
CA ASN A 49 -1.32 -3.54 -3.24
C ASN A 49 -1.64 -2.69 -4.47
N VAL A 50 -1.17 -1.43 -4.53
CA VAL A 50 -1.42 -0.54 -5.67
C VAL A 50 -0.44 -0.86 -6.79
N GLY A 51 0.88 -0.77 -6.52
CA GLY A 51 1.92 -1.09 -7.49
C GLY A 51 1.76 -2.46 -8.18
N ILE A 52 1.37 -3.52 -7.47
CA ILE A 52 1.22 -4.85 -8.08
C ILE A 52 0.03 -4.98 -9.07
N ASN A 53 -0.96 -4.08 -8.97
CA ASN A 53 -2.20 -4.11 -9.76
C ASN A 53 -2.31 -2.99 -10.81
N VAL A 54 -1.40 -2.02 -10.81
CA VAL A 54 -1.35 -0.99 -11.85
C VAL A 54 -0.77 -1.55 -13.15
N THR A 55 -1.12 -0.93 -14.27
CA THR A 55 -0.52 -1.23 -15.58
C THR A 55 0.34 -0.06 -15.99
N ALA A 56 1.65 -0.28 -16.15
CA ALA A 56 2.64 0.70 -16.60
C ALA A 56 3.81 -0.03 -17.28
N ASN A 57 4.64 0.68 -18.04
CA ASN A 57 5.83 0.08 -18.67
C ASN A 57 6.89 -0.31 -17.62
N LYS A 58 7.04 0.50 -16.57
CA LYS A 58 7.86 0.22 -15.41
C LYS A 58 7.19 0.70 -14.12
N ILE A 59 7.34 -0.08 -13.05
CA ILE A 59 6.76 0.20 -11.73
C ILE A 59 7.88 0.33 -10.71
N TYR A 60 7.86 1.40 -9.93
CA TYR A 60 8.75 1.62 -8.80
C TYR A 60 7.92 1.56 -7.52
N CYS A 61 8.24 0.64 -6.63
CA CYS A 61 7.62 0.53 -5.32
C CYS A 61 8.64 0.94 -4.25
N ASN A 62 8.44 2.13 -3.69
CA ASN A 62 9.29 2.71 -2.67
C ASN A 62 8.62 2.64 -1.29
N ASP A 63 9.36 2.30 -0.23
CA ASP A 63 8.88 2.45 1.14
C ASP A 63 10.06 2.60 2.12
N ILE A 64 9.98 3.54 3.05
CA ILE A 64 11.05 3.78 4.03
C ILE A 64 11.36 2.57 4.93
N LEU A 65 10.44 1.61 5.03
CA LEU A 65 10.63 0.40 5.82
C LEU A 65 11.55 -0.60 5.09
N SER A 66 12.86 -0.42 5.22
CA SER A 66 13.89 -1.22 4.53
C SER A 66 13.69 -2.74 4.66
N TYR A 67 13.37 -3.25 5.86
CA TYR A 67 13.13 -4.69 6.07
C TYR A 67 11.96 -5.25 5.24
N LEU A 68 10.94 -4.43 4.96
CA LEU A 68 9.82 -4.79 4.10
C LEU A 68 10.26 -4.86 2.63
N ILE A 69 11.05 -3.87 2.20
CA ILE A 69 11.60 -3.77 0.85
C ILE A 69 12.58 -4.92 0.57
N GLU A 70 13.46 -5.26 1.52
CA GLU A 70 14.37 -6.40 1.43
C GLU A 70 13.60 -7.72 1.26
N MET A 71 12.49 -7.90 1.98
CA MET A 71 11.63 -9.06 1.82
C MET A 71 11.01 -9.14 0.42
N TYR A 72 10.55 -8.03 -0.16
CA TYR A 72 10.08 -8.01 -1.54
C TYR A 72 11.19 -8.30 -2.56
N LYS A 73 12.39 -7.74 -2.37
CA LYS A 73 13.57 -8.05 -3.21
C LYS A 73 13.90 -9.54 -3.17
N VAL A 74 13.84 -10.19 -2.00
CA VAL A 74 14.04 -11.65 -1.88
C VAL A 74 12.93 -12.43 -2.57
N PHE A 75 11.66 -12.01 -2.47
CA PHE A 75 10.57 -12.62 -3.24
C PHE A 75 10.78 -12.52 -4.75
N GLN A 76 11.32 -11.39 -5.23
CA GLN A 76 11.63 -11.16 -6.63
C GLN A 76 12.81 -12.03 -7.11
N GLN A 77 13.83 -12.21 -6.29
CA GLN A 77 15.04 -12.97 -6.63
C GLN A 77 14.84 -14.49 -6.54
N ASN A 78 14.23 -14.99 -5.47
CA ASN A 78 14.07 -16.43 -5.24
C ASN A 78 13.01 -17.06 -6.15
N SER A 79 13.13 -18.35 -6.43
CA SER A 79 12.02 -19.09 -7.05
C SER A 79 10.87 -19.25 -6.05
N MET A 80 9.64 -19.34 -6.57
CA MET A 80 8.45 -19.59 -5.75
C MET A 80 8.62 -20.84 -4.88
N ASP A 81 9.14 -21.92 -5.46
CA ASP A 81 9.35 -23.19 -4.74
C ASP A 81 10.41 -23.07 -3.65
N ASN A 82 11.52 -22.37 -3.89
CA ASN A 82 12.55 -22.18 -2.87
C ASN A 82 12.03 -21.31 -1.72
N THR A 83 11.26 -20.27 -2.02
CA THR A 83 10.61 -19.43 -1.00
C THR A 83 9.64 -20.24 -0.14
N LEU A 84 8.79 -21.05 -0.75
CA LEU A 84 7.83 -21.90 -0.01
C LEU A 84 8.54 -22.98 0.82
N LYS A 85 9.53 -23.67 0.24
CA LYS A 85 10.34 -24.67 0.96
C LYS A 85 11.05 -24.06 2.16
N TYR A 86 11.60 -22.85 2.03
CA TYR A 86 12.22 -22.14 3.13
C TYR A 86 11.19 -21.88 4.24
N ILE A 87 10.05 -21.25 3.91
CA ILE A 87 8.98 -20.96 4.88
C ILE A 87 8.53 -22.23 5.62
N GLU A 88 8.23 -23.31 4.88
CA GLU A 88 7.80 -24.59 5.44
C GLU A 88 8.89 -25.21 6.32
N LYS A 89 10.16 -25.12 5.93
CA LYS A 89 11.30 -25.56 6.76
C LYS A 89 11.36 -24.79 8.07
N ARG A 90 11.27 -23.46 8.07
CA ARG A 90 11.34 -22.65 9.30
C ARG A 90 10.15 -22.92 10.21
N ILE A 91 8.95 -23.12 9.65
CA ILE A 91 7.79 -23.55 10.43
C ILE A 91 8.08 -24.87 11.17
N ASN A 92 8.71 -25.83 10.50
CA ASN A 92 9.06 -27.12 11.09
C ASN A 92 10.22 -27.00 12.12
N ASP A 93 11.30 -26.29 11.79
CA ASP A 93 12.50 -26.15 12.64
C ASP A 93 12.17 -25.57 14.02
N PHE A 94 11.25 -24.60 14.10
CA PHE A 94 10.81 -23.99 15.36
C PHE A 94 9.49 -24.56 15.88
N ASN A 95 8.94 -25.56 15.21
CA ASN A 95 7.63 -26.14 15.53
C ASN A 95 6.53 -25.07 15.67
N LEU A 96 6.48 -24.12 14.72
CA LEU A 96 5.54 -23.00 14.76
C LEU A 96 4.11 -23.51 14.61
N SER A 97 3.25 -23.10 15.55
CA SER A 97 1.85 -23.47 15.57
C SER A 97 1.02 -22.36 16.17
N LEU A 98 -0.30 -22.53 16.20
CA LEU A 98 -1.23 -21.58 16.81
C LEU A 98 -1.01 -21.41 18.33
N THR A 99 -0.32 -22.34 18.98
CA THR A 99 -0.17 -22.37 20.45
C THR A 99 1.27 -22.31 20.94
N ASN A 100 2.26 -22.58 20.08
CA ASN A 100 3.68 -22.62 20.44
C ASN A 100 4.34 -21.23 20.45
N GLU A 101 4.06 -20.44 21.49
CA GLU A 101 4.69 -19.12 21.69
C GLU A 101 6.22 -19.21 21.84
N THR A 102 6.74 -20.30 22.41
CA THR A 102 8.18 -20.51 22.60
C THR A 102 8.91 -20.59 21.26
N GLY A 103 8.40 -21.40 20.33
CA GLY A 103 8.93 -21.49 18.96
C GLY A 103 8.94 -20.14 18.25
N TYR A 104 7.82 -19.40 18.35
CA TYR A 104 7.73 -18.04 17.80
C TYR A 104 8.77 -17.08 18.40
N LYS A 105 8.95 -17.09 19.72
CA LYS A 105 9.94 -16.23 20.41
C LYS A 105 11.37 -16.58 20.01
N ASN A 106 11.67 -17.87 19.79
CA ASN A 106 12.98 -18.33 19.34
C ASN A 106 13.28 -17.85 17.91
N LEU A 107 12.34 -18.03 16.97
CA LEU A 107 12.48 -17.48 15.61
C LEU A 107 12.63 -15.95 15.65
N ARG A 108 11.87 -15.26 16.51
CA ARG A 108 11.97 -13.80 16.65
C ARG A 108 13.35 -13.36 17.12
N LYS A 109 13.93 -14.09 18.05
CA LYS A 109 15.31 -13.85 18.51
C LYS A 109 16.30 -14.03 17.36
N GLU A 110 16.22 -15.14 16.62
CA GLU A 110 17.10 -15.42 15.48
C GLU A 110 16.98 -14.37 14.36
N TYR A 111 15.76 -13.95 14.03
CA TYR A 111 15.53 -12.84 13.10
C TYR A 111 16.15 -11.54 13.62
N ASN A 112 16.04 -11.23 14.91
CA ASN A 112 16.62 -10.00 15.44
C ASN A 112 18.14 -9.99 15.41
N GLU A 113 18.78 -11.16 15.44
CA GLU A 113 20.23 -11.32 15.32
C GLU A 113 20.73 -11.32 13.86
N HIS A 114 19.95 -11.87 12.92
CA HIS A 114 20.43 -12.11 11.54
C HIS A 114 19.68 -11.36 10.45
N LYS A 115 18.49 -10.82 10.74
CA LYS A 115 17.62 -10.06 9.83
C LYS A 115 17.32 -10.78 8.51
N ASN A 116 17.16 -12.10 8.51
CA ASN A 116 16.79 -12.83 7.31
C ASN A 116 15.39 -12.38 6.81
N PRO A 117 15.24 -11.88 5.56
CA PRO A 117 13.97 -11.33 5.10
C PRO A 117 12.83 -12.35 4.99
N LEU A 118 13.12 -13.63 4.74
CA LEU A 118 12.07 -14.66 4.73
C LEU A 118 11.63 -15.03 6.15
N ASP A 119 12.53 -14.97 7.13
CA ASP A 119 12.15 -15.16 8.54
C ASP A 119 11.21 -14.03 9.02
N LEU A 120 11.36 -12.80 8.50
CA LEU A 120 10.39 -11.72 8.75
C LEU A 120 8.98 -12.12 8.28
N PHE A 121 8.87 -12.66 7.07
CA PHE A 121 7.58 -13.12 6.55
C PHE A 121 6.98 -14.22 7.41
N VAL A 122 7.79 -15.20 7.81
CA VAL A 122 7.35 -16.29 8.69
C VAL A 122 6.89 -15.73 10.03
N LEU A 123 7.63 -14.80 10.63
CA LEU A 123 7.21 -14.14 11.87
C LEU A 123 5.86 -13.46 11.72
N VAL A 124 5.70 -12.63 10.69
CA VAL A 124 4.43 -11.93 10.38
C VAL A 124 3.26 -12.91 10.26
N ALA A 125 3.46 -14.07 9.66
CA ALA A 125 2.41 -15.09 9.55
C ALA A 125 1.90 -15.58 10.92
N PHE A 126 2.74 -15.57 11.97
CA PHE A 126 2.40 -16.02 13.32
C PHE A 126 2.29 -14.88 14.35
N SER A 127 2.47 -13.62 13.94
CA SER A 127 2.34 -12.47 14.82
C SER A 127 0.89 -11.99 14.99
N PHE A 128 0.62 -11.31 16.10
CA PHE A 128 -0.68 -10.69 16.39
C PHE A 128 -1.13 -9.79 15.24
N ASN A 129 -2.31 -10.10 14.68
CA ASN A 129 -2.93 -9.45 13.52
C ASN A 129 -2.07 -9.39 12.25
N HIS A 130 -1.01 -10.21 12.16
CA HIS A 130 -0.04 -10.19 11.06
C HIS A 130 0.62 -8.82 10.82
N GLN A 131 0.78 -8.02 11.88
CA GLN A 131 1.37 -6.68 11.77
C GLN A 131 2.90 -6.76 11.74
N ILE A 132 3.51 -5.81 11.02
CA ILE A 132 4.94 -5.55 11.07
C ILE A 132 5.19 -4.43 12.09
N ARG A 133 6.02 -4.71 13.09
CA ARG A 133 6.37 -3.75 14.14
C ARG A 133 7.81 -3.93 14.60
N PHE A 134 8.53 -2.82 14.59
CA PHE A 134 9.90 -2.70 15.07
C PHE A 134 9.96 -1.71 16.24
N ASN A 135 10.96 -1.84 17.11
CA ASN A 135 11.32 -0.83 18.10
C ASN A 135 12.40 0.13 17.55
N ASN A 136 12.82 1.11 18.36
CA ASN A 136 13.90 2.04 18.00
C ASN A 136 15.28 1.37 17.84
N SER A 137 15.45 0.16 18.36
CA SER A 137 16.65 -0.67 18.13
C SER A 137 16.54 -1.52 16.85
N HIS A 138 15.53 -1.26 16.01
CA HIS A 138 15.21 -2.01 14.80
C HIS A 138 14.96 -3.51 15.03
N GLU A 139 14.58 -3.89 16.24
CA GLU A 139 14.18 -5.26 16.56
C GLU A 139 12.69 -5.45 16.33
N PHE A 140 12.35 -6.52 15.62
CA PHE A 140 10.96 -6.94 15.48
C PHE A 140 10.40 -7.31 16.84
N ASN A 141 9.28 -6.69 17.20
CA ASN A 141 8.73 -6.79 18.55
C ASN A 141 7.22 -7.07 18.56
N ASN A 142 6.61 -7.47 17.43
CA ASN A 142 5.19 -7.79 17.43
C ASN A 142 4.91 -9.03 18.32
N PRO A 143 3.84 -9.07 19.13
CA PRO A 143 3.52 -10.23 19.97
C PRO A 143 3.09 -11.43 19.14
N PHE A 144 3.10 -12.62 19.76
CA PHE A 144 2.59 -13.85 19.15
C PHE A 144 1.07 -13.78 18.95
N GLY A 145 0.59 -14.17 17.77
CA GLY A 145 -0.82 -14.17 17.40
C GLY A 145 -1.55 -15.44 17.84
N ARG A 146 -1.46 -15.76 19.13
CA ARG A 146 -2.02 -16.96 19.77
C ARG A 146 -3.41 -17.30 19.25
N GLU A 147 -3.60 -18.56 18.86
CA GLU A 147 -4.86 -19.17 18.40
C GLU A 147 -5.50 -18.54 17.15
N ARG A 148 -4.87 -17.53 16.54
CA ARG A 148 -5.47 -16.76 15.44
C ARG A 148 -4.60 -16.65 14.20
N SER A 149 -3.29 -16.55 14.37
CA SER A 149 -2.36 -16.20 13.29
C SER A 149 -1.47 -17.38 12.94
N SER A 150 -1.51 -17.79 11.67
CA SER A 150 -0.64 -18.81 11.10
C SER A 150 -0.42 -18.57 9.60
N PHE A 151 0.57 -19.24 9.03
CA PHE A 151 0.73 -19.34 7.58
C PHE A 151 -0.36 -20.26 6.98
N ASN A 152 -1.55 -19.70 6.78
CA ASN A 152 -2.72 -20.42 6.28
C ASN A 152 -2.78 -20.49 4.74
N ALA A 153 -3.73 -21.27 4.22
CA ALA A 153 -3.91 -21.49 2.78
C ALA A 153 -4.14 -20.19 1.98
N THR A 154 -4.87 -19.22 2.54
CA THR A 154 -5.12 -17.93 1.88
C THR A 154 -3.84 -17.11 1.78
N MET A 155 -3.06 -17.03 2.86
CA MET A 155 -1.77 -16.34 2.86
C MET A 155 -0.78 -17.00 1.89
N ARG A 156 -0.74 -18.33 1.85
CA ARG A 156 0.07 -19.10 0.88
C ARG A 156 -0.33 -18.80 -0.56
N GLN A 157 -1.64 -18.78 -0.87
CA GLN A 157 -2.12 -18.45 -2.22
C GLN A 157 -1.80 -17.00 -2.61
N ASN A 158 -1.95 -16.04 -1.69
CA ASN A 158 -1.59 -14.65 -1.95
C ASN A 158 -0.08 -14.51 -2.22
N LEU A 159 0.76 -15.18 -1.43
CA LEU A 159 2.21 -15.19 -1.64
C LEU A 159 2.59 -15.75 -3.02
N VAL A 160 2.02 -16.90 -3.38
CA VAL A 160 2.24 -17.51 -4.70
C VAL A 160 1.88 -16.55 -5.82
N ARG A 161 0.67 -15.97 -5.78
CA ARG A 161 0.21 -15.02 -6.81
C ARG A 161 1.06 -13.76 -6.86
N PHE A 162 1.47 -13.25 -5.70
CA PHE A 162 2.32 -12.08 -5.61
C PHE A 162 3.70 -12.34 -6.23
N ILE A 163 4.37 -13.44 -5.87
CA ILE A 163 5.68 -13.82 -6.42
C ILE A 163 5.61 -14.02 -7.94
N LEU A 164 4.58 -14.71 -8.44
CA LEU A 164 4.40 -14.89 -9.88
C LEU A 164 4.23 -13.55 -10.59
N ARG A 165 3.43 -12.65 -10.02
CA ARG A 165 3.17 -11.34 -10.62
C ARG A 165 4.38 -10.42 -10.61
N ILE A 166 5.13 -10.29 -9.51
CA ILE A 166 6.34 -9.44 -9.46
C ILE A 166 7.46 -9.93 -10.39
N LYS A 167 7.44 -11.21 -10.78
CA LYS A 167 8.38 -11.78 -11.75
C LYS A 167 7.92 -11.59 -13.20
N GLU A 168 6.63 -11.38 -13.42
CA GLU A 168 6.04 -11.15 -14.74
C GLU A 168 6.19 -9.69 -15.19
N ILE A 169 6.18 -8.75 -14.25
CA ILE A 169 6.23 -7.30 -14.54
C ILE A 169 7.60 -6.69 -14.30
N ASN A 170 7.83 -5.57 -14.99
CA ASN A 170 8.98 -4.71 -14.74
C ASN A 170 8.75 -3.86 -13.49
N ILE A 171 9.06 -4.43 -12.32
CA ILE A 171 8.93 -3.77 -11.02
C ILE A 171 10.29 -3.67 -10.32
N GLU A 172 10.56 -2.52 -9.73
CA GLU A 172 11.74 -2.26 -8.89
C GLU A 172 11.31 -1.84 -7.49
N PHE A 173 12.07 -2.29 -6.49
CA PHE A 173 11.82 -1.98 -5.09
C PHE A 173 12.95 -1.13 -4.52
N SER A 174 12.60 -0.05 -3.84
CA SER A 174 13.53 0.87 -3.17
C SER A 174 13.05 1.25 -1.78
N ASP A 175 13.97 1.70 -0.93
CA ASP A 175 13.72 2.03 0.47
C ASP A 175 14.15 3.46 0.83
N PHE A 176 14.04 4.37 -0.13
CA PHE A 176 14.36 5.78 0.07
C PHE A 176 13.31 6.44 0.97
N CYS A 177 13.74 7.43 1.76
CA CYS A 177 12.83 8.44 2.24
C CYS A 177 12.19 9.12 1.02
N PHE A 178 10.92 9.48 1.09
CA PHE A 178 10.20 10.03 -0.07
C PHE A 178 10.86 11.32 -0.62
N ASN A 179 11.51 12.11 0.24
CA ASN A 179 12.27 13.31 -0.14
C ASN A 179 13.59 13.00 -0.86
N ASP A 180 14.13 11.80 -0.68
CA ASP A 180 15.41 11.37 -1.28
C ASP A 180 15.19 10.62 -2.60
N PHE A 181 13.94 10.34 -2.97
CA PHE A 181 13.62 9.69 -4.24
C PHE A 181 13.91 10.64 -5.41
N ASP A 182 14.77 10.22 -6.33
CA ASP A 182 15.18 11.06 -7.45
C ASP A 182 14.11 11.11 -8.56
N PHE A 183 13.44 12.26 -8.67
CA PHE A 183 12.44 12.49 -9.71
C PHE A 183 12.98 13.11 -11.01
N SER A 184 14.30 13.31 -11.14
CA SER A 184 14.91 14.07 -12.24
C SER A 184 14.67 13.50 -13.63
N ASN A 185 14.44 12.18 -13.73
CA ASN A 185 14.28 11.47 -14.99
C ASN A 185 12.82 11.20 -15.38
N PHE A 186 11.85 11.73 -14.63
CA PHE A 186 10.42 11.55 -14.93
C PHE A 186 9.81 12.79 -15.59
N GLY A 187 8.72 12.58 -16.35
CA GLY A 187 8.03 13.63 -17.09
C GLY A 187 6.53 13.37 -17.26
N ILE A 188 5.97 13.88 -18.37
CA ILE A 188 4.52 14.04 -18.57
C ILE A 188 3.72 12.73 -18.69
N ASN A 189 4.39 11.63 -19.03
CA ASN A 189 3.78 10.30 -19.14
C ASN A 189 3.96 9.46 -17.86
N ASP A 190 4.64 10.00 -16.86
CA ASP A 190 4.88 9.32 -15.60
C ASP A 190 3.83 9.70 -14.57
N PHE A 191 3.63 8.80 -13.61
CA PHE A 191 2.57 8.93 -12.63
C PHE A 191 3.06 8.55 -11.24
N VAL A 192 2.96 9.50 -10.30
CA VAL A 192 3.34 9.32 -8.90
C VAL A 192 2.10 9.13 -8.04
N TYR A 193 1.99 7.97 -7.40
CA TYR A 193 0.97 7.69 -6.40
C TYR A 193 1.55 7.78 -5.00
N CYS A 194 0.88 8.57 -4.16
CA CYS A 194 1.25 8.76 -2.76
C CYS A 194 0.11 8.28 -1.85
N ASP A 195 0.45 7.34 -0.96
CA ASP A 195 -0.41 6.88 0.13
C ASP A 195 0.33 6.95 1.47
N PRO A 196 0.64 8.17 1.94
CA PRO A 196 1.44 8.34 3.13
C PRO A 196 0.68 7.90 4.39
N PRO A 197 1.38 7.77 5.51
CA PRO A 197 0.76 7.89 6.82
C PRO A 197 -0.22 9.08 6.93
N TYR A 198 -1.45 8.86 7.42
CA TYR A 198 -2.43 9.95 7.56
C TYR A 198 -2.33 10.61 8.95
N LEU A 199 -1.99 11.91 8.98
CA LEU A 199 -1.73 12.70 10.19
C LEU A 199 -2.83 12.57 11.26
N ILE A 200 -4.10 12.63 10.85
CA ILE A 200 -5.26 12.64 11.76
C ILE A 200 -5.77 11.25 12.17
N THR A 201 -5.15 10.17 11.67
CA THR A 201 -5.54 8.79 12.01
C THR A 201 -4.63 8.16 13.07
N THR A 202 -5.05 7.04 13.65
CA THR A 202 -4.22 6.25 14.56
C THR A 202 -3.44 5.21 13.78
N GLY A 203 -2.52 5.68 12.95
CA GLY A 203 -1.58 4.86 12.17
C GLY A 203 -0.42 4.41 13.04
N THR A 204 -0.10 3.14 12.92
CA THR A 204 0.97 2.49 13.67
C THR A 204 2.34 3.11 13.29
N TYR A 205 2.50 3.52 12.04
CA TYR A 205 3.65 4.24 11.46
C TYR A 205 3.70 5.75 11.80
N ASN A 206 2.65 6.33 12.42
CA ASN A 206 2.60 7.78 12.66
C ASN A 206 3.51 8.25 13.81
N ASP A 207 3.82 7.37 14.77
CA ASP A 207 4.43 7.80 16.04
C ASP A 207 5.95 7.98 16.02
N GLY A 208 6.64 7.58 14.95
CA GLY A 208 8.10 7.62 14.84
C GLY A 208 8.84 6.74 15.85
N LYS A 209 8.15 5.86 16.58
CA LYS A 209 8.72 5.04 17.68
C LYS A 209 9.23 3.68 17.23
N ARG A 210 9.55 3.55 15.93
CA ARG A 210 9.81 2.25 15.29
C ARG A 210 11.18 2.13 14.65
N GLY A 211 12.09 3.06 14.95
CA GLY A 211 13.38 3.18 14.27
C GLY A 211 13.30 3.84 12.89
N PHE A 212 12.12 4.27 12.45
CA PHE A 212 11.92 4.97 11.18
C PHE A 212 11.35 6.37 11.44
N LYS A 213 11.63 7.32 10.53
CA LYS A 213 11.13 8.70 10.61
C LYS A 213 9.60 8.66 10.75
N GLY A 214 9.08 9.32 11.80
CA GLY A 214 7.64 9.41 12.02
C GLY A 214 6.95 10.31 11.00
N TRP A 215 5.63 10.38 11.08
CA TRP A 215 4.84 11.28 10.23
C TRP A 215 4.22 12.38 11.05
N THR A 216 4.79 13.58 10.96
CA THR A 216 4.31 14.78 11.64
C THR A 216 3.78 15.80 10.62
N GLU A 217 3.32 16.96 11.10
CA GLU A 217 2.94 18.09 10.24
C GLU A 217 4.07 18.46 9.27
N LYS A 218 5.33 18.38 9.72
CA LYS A 218 6.50 18.67 8.89
C LYS A 218 6.59 17.74 7.68
N GLU A 219 6.47 16.43 7.87
CA GLU A 219 6.55 15.46 6.77
C GLU A 219 5.35 15.58 5.82
N GLU A 220 4.17 15.91 6.35
CA GLU A 220 3.00 16.21 5.52
C GLU A 220 3.26 17.45 4.66
N GLU A 221 3.75 18.56 5.22
CA GLU A 221 4.12 19.77 4.47
C GLU A 221 5.22 19.50 3.42
N GLU A 222 6.27 18.74 3.79
CA GLU A 222 7.33 18.33 2.85
C GLU A 222 6.77 17.54 1.66
N LEU A 223 5.85 16.59 1.91
CA LEU A 223 5.20 15.84 0.84
C LEU A 223 4.32 16.73 -0.05
N LEU A 224 3.55 17.64 0.54
CA LEU A 224 2.67 18.52 -0.24
C LEU A 224 3.48 19.48 -1.13
N ASN A 225 4.61 20.01 -0.64
CA ASN A 225 5.54 20.80 -1.45
C ASN A 225 6.15 19.96 -2.60
N LEU A 226 6.55 18.71 -2.33
CA LEU A 226 7.02 17.80 -3.37
C LEU A 226 5.97 17.60 -4.47
N LEU A 227 4.69 17.44 -4.12
CA LEU A 227 3.61 17.28 -5.10
C LEU A 227 3.42 18.55 -5.95
N ASP A 228 3.57 19.73 -5.36
CA ASP A 228 3.53 21.01 -6.09
C ASP A 228 4.73 21.14 -7.06
N ASP A 229 5.93 20.69 -6.65
CA ASP A 229 7.11 20.64 -7.51
C ASP A 229 6.92 19.67 -8.70
N LEU A 230 6.32 18.49 -8.44
CA LEU A 230 5.97 17.53 -9.49
C LEU A 230 4.95 18.11 -10.47
N ASN A 231 3.95 18.83 -9.96
CA ASN A 231 3.00 19.55 -10.80
C ASN A 231 3.68 20.62 -11.67
N GLY A 232 4.62 21.40 -11.12
CA GLY A 232 5.42 22.37 -11.87
C GLY A 232 6.25 21.74 -13.00
N LYS A 233 6.57 20.45 -12.89
CA LYS A 233 7.26 19.64 -13.92
C LYS A 233 6.30 18.90 -14.87
N ASN A 234 4.99 19.12 -14.76
CA ASN A 234 3.93 18.40 -15.48
C ASN A 234 3.92 16.88 -15.25
N ILE A 235 4.43 16.41 -14.12
CA ILE A 235 4.32 15.01 -13.72
C ILE A 235 2.95 14.82 -13.08
N LYS A 236 2.22 13.79 -13.51
CA LYS A 236 0.90 13.49 -12.92
C LYS A 236 1.11 12.88 -11.54
N PHE A 237 0.28 13.27 -10.57
CA PHE A 237 0.25 12.64 -9.26
C PHE A 237 -1.16 12.37 -8.76
N ALA A 238 -1.26 11.41 -7.83
CA ALA A 238 -2.44 11.19 -7.04
C ALA A 238 -2.08 10.95 -5.57
N LEU A 239 -2.75 11.65 -4.65
CA LEU A 239 -2.57 11.55 -3.20
C LEU A 239 -3.81 10.95 -2.56
N SER A 240 -3.69 9.78 -1.95
CA SER A 240 -4.69 9.26 -1.01
C SER A 240 -4.49 9.89 0.36
N ASN A 241 -5.55 10.44 0.96
CA ASN A 241 -5.52 10.98 2.32
C ASN A 241 -6.95 11.09 2.89
N VAL A 242 -7.07 11.59 4.12
CA VAL A 242 -8.33 11.77 4.84
C VAL A 242 -8.47 13.22 5.31
N LEU A 243 -9.56 13.88 4.92
CA LEU A 243 -9.85 15.28 5.28
C LEU A 243 -10.42 15.39 6.70
N GLU A 244 -11.24 14.43 7.10
CA GLU A 244 -11.91 14.35 8.39
C GLU A 244 -11.87 12.91 8.90
N HIS A 245 -11.58 12.70 10.18
CA HIS A 245 -11.59 11.40 10.81
C HIS A 245 -12.00 11.51 12.28
N LYS A 246 -13.16 10.96 12.66
CA LYS A 246 -13.61 10.89 14.06
C LYS A 246 -13.53 12.25 14.79
N GLY A 247 -14.07 13.29 14.14
CA GLY A 247 -14.07 14.66 14.66
C GLY A 247 -12.74 15.43 14.56
N LYS A 248 -11.68 14.82 14.02
CA LYS A 248 -10.42 15.52 13.70
C LYS A 248 -10.40 15.94 12.23
N SER A 249 -9.98 17.18 11.97
CA SER A 249 -9.82 17.75 10.64
C SER A 249 -8.35 17.90 10.28
N ASN A 250 -7.95 17.47 9.08
CA ASN A 250 -6.63 17.75 8.53
C ASN A 250 -6.61 19.17 7.94
N LYS A 251 -6.19 20.15 8.74
CA LYS A 251 -6.20 21.57 8.34
C LYS A 251 -5.12 21.87 7.29
N ILE A 252 -3.95 21.26 7.39
CA ILE A 252 -2.83 21.44 6.47
C ILE A 252 -3.27 21.03 5.06
N LEU A 253 -3.80 19.80 4.92
CA LEU A 253 -4.28 19.29 3.65
C LEU A 253 -5.40 20.15 3.04
N LYS A 254 -6.37 20.59 3.86
CA LYS A 254 -7.46 21.47 3.38
C LYS A 254 -6.94 22.81 2.89
N THR A 255 -6.00 23.43 3.60
CA THR A 255 -5.38 24.68 3.17
C THR A 255 -4.63 24.50 1.86
N TRP A 256 -3.85 23.41 1.73
CA TRP A 256 -3.13 23.11 0.49
C TRP A 256 -4.05 22.90 -0.71
N ILE A 257 -5.16 22.19 -0.53
CA ILE A 257 -6.20 22.04 -1.57
C ILE A 257 -6.78 23.40 -1.97
N ASN A 258 -7.13 24.24 -1.00
CA ASN A 258 -7.71 25.57 -1.27
C ASN A 258 -6.73 26.49 -2.01
N ASN A 259 -5.43 26.35 -1.74
CA ASN A 259 -4.37 27.10 -2.42
C ASN A 259 -4.10 26.58 -3.85
N ASN A 260 -4.56 25.37 -4.18
CA ASN A 260 -4.35 24.71 -5.47
C ASN A 260 -5.69 24.38 -6.15
N PRO A 261 -6.46 25.38 -6.63
CA PRO A 261 -7.82 25.19 -7.17
C PRO A 261 -7.88 24.32 -8.43
N ASN A 262 -6.75 24.08 -9.09
CA ASN A 262 -6.66 23.22 -10.26
C ASN A 262 -6.62 21.72 -9.91
N TYR A 263 -6.28 21.37 -8.66
CA TYR A 263 -6.29 19.99 -8.22
C TYR A 263 -7.72 19.48 -8.05
N LYS A 264 -7.93 18.21 -8.41
CA LYS A 264 -9.23 17.54 -8.39
C LYS A 264 -9.33 16.68 -7.15
N ILE A 265 -10.46 16.79 -6.47
CA ILE A 265 -10.76 15.99 -5.28
C ILE A 265 -11.75 14.90 -5.69
N ASN A 266 -11.34 13.64 -5.56
CA ASN A 266 -12.19 12.49 -5.81
C ASN A 266 -12.51 11.83 -4.47
N PHE A 267 -13.78 11.84 -4.07
CA PHE A 267 -14.20 11.19 -2.82
C PHE A 267 -14.22 9.68 -2.97
N ILE A 268 -13.65 8.98 -2.00
CA ILE A 268 -13.54 7.52 -1.99
C ILE A 268 -14.47 6.96 -0.90
N ASP A 269 -15.35 6.02 -1.27
CA ASP A 269 -16.25 5.38 -0.32
C ASP A 269 -15.74 3.99 0.07
N TYR A 270 -15.30 3.82 1.31
CA TYR A 270 -14.86 2.53 1.82
C TYR A 270 -15.99 1.49 1.92
N ASN A 271 -17.25 1.93 2.12
CA ASN A 271 -18.37 1.05 2.46
C ASN A 271 -19.14 0.50 1.25
N TYR A 272 -18.83 0.92 0.02
CA TYR A 272 -19.59 0.56 -1.19
C TYR A 272 -21.11 0.77 -1.03
N SER A 273 -21.50 1.69 -0.14
CA SER A 273 -22.88 1.95 0.22
C SER A 273 -23.27 3.25 -0.45
N ASN A 274 -24.38 3.29 -1.19
CA ASN A 274 -24.92 4.47 -1.90
C ASN A 274 -25.26 5.64 -0.95
N SER A 275 -24.26 6.19 -0.27
CA SER A 275 -24.38 7.26 0.69
C SER A 275 -23.89 8.52 0.01
N ASN A 276 -24.81 9.46 -0.26
CA ASN A 276 -24.48 10.76 -0.80
C ASN A 276 -23.44 11.47 0.10
N TYR A 277 -22.49 12.22 -0.46
CA TYR A 277 -21.48 13.00 0.27
C TYR A 277 -22.09 13.82 1.41
N GLN A 278 -23.28 14.40 1.15
CA GLN A 278 -24.06 15.16 2.14
C GLN A 278 -24.51 14.33 3.35
N THR A 279 -24.66 13.01 3.21
CA THR A 279 -25.04 12.09 4.29
C THR A 279 -23.83 11.71 5.15
N ILE A 280 -22.64 11.57 4.55
CA ILE A 280 -21.38 11.25 5.26
C ILE A 280 -20.97 12.42 6.16
N VAL A 281 -21.11 13.66 5.68
CA VAL A 281 -20.78 14.89 6.45
C VAL A 281 -21.67 15.06 7.70
N ARG A 282 -22.86 14.45 7.74
CA ARG A 282 -23.78 14.55 8.88
C ARG A 282 -23.39 13.66 10.07
N ASP A 283 -22.60 12.62 9.85
CA ASP A 283 -22.03 11.82 10.94
C ASP A 283 -20.69 12.44 11.37
N LYS A 284 -20.68 13.04 12.55
CA LYS A 284 -19.48 13.65 13.16
C LYS A 284 -18.33 12.65 13.38
N ASN A 285 -18.62 11.35 13.30
CA ASN A 285 -17.62 10.28 13.44
C ASN A 285 -17.17 9.70 12.09
N ALA A 286 -17.72 10.15 10.96
CA ALA A 286 -17.37 9.64 9.66
C ALA A 286 -15.93 10.00 9.27
N SER A 287 -15.36 9.18 8.38
CA SER A 287 -14.08 9.48 7.73
C SER A 287 -14.35 9.96 6.31
N ILE A 288 -13.74 11.07 5.90
CA ILE A 288 -13.82 11.58 4.54
C ILE A 288 -12.50 11.27 3.84
N GLU A 289 -12.43 10.09 3.20
CA GLU A 289 -11.28 9.66 2.41
C GLU A 289 -11.36 10.22 1.00
N VAL A 290 -10.22 10.68 0.48
CA VAL A 290 -10.12 11.35 -0.82
C VAL A 290 -8.90 10.86 -1.59
N LEU A 291 -9.00 10.92 -2.92
CA LEU A 291 -7.90 10.85 -3.86
C LEU A 291 -7.78 12.22 -4.56
N ILE A 292 -6.69 12.94 -4.30
CA ILE A 292 -6.44 14.26 -4.86
C ILE A 292 -5.49 14.12 -6.05
N THR A 293 -5.86 14.65 -7.22
CA THR A 293 -5.07 14.54 -8.46
C THR A 293 -4.77 15.91 -9.06
N ASN A 294 -3.62 16.10 -9.69
CA ASN A 294 -3.33 17.33 -10.46
C ASN A 294 -3.83 17.30 -11.91
N TYR A 295 -4.50 16.21 -12.31
CA TYR A 295 -5.14 16.03 -13.60
C TYR A 295 -6.61 15.68 -13.42
N GLU A 296 -7.40 15.84 -14.47
CA GLU A 296 -8.79 15.36 -14.51
C GLU A 296 -8.79 13.86 -14.84
N PRO A 297 -9.26 12.98 -13.94
CA PRO A 297 -9.36 11.57 -14.24
C PRO A 297 -10.34 11.33 -15.40
N GLU A 298 -9.99 10.43 -16.31
CA GLU A 298 -10.94 9.94 -17.31
C GLU A 298 -12.05 9.18 -16.60
N LYS A 299 -13.24 9.80 -16.48
CA LYS A 299 -14.40 9.15 -15.89
C LYS A 299 -14.65 7.84 -16.64
N PRO A 300 -14.83 6.71 -15.95
CA PRO A 300 -15.21 5.49 -16.63
C PRO A 300 -16.51 5.79 -17.39
N ILE A 301 -16.47 5.63 -18.71
CA ILE A 301 -17.68 5.65 -19.53
C ILE A 301 -18.57 4.57 -18.93
N LYS A 302 -19.71 4.96 -18.35
CA LYS A 302 -20.76 4.00 -18.02
C LYS A 302 -21.07 3.32 -19.35
N GLU A 303 -20.75 2.04 -19.50
CA GLU A 303 -21.25 1.31 -20.65
C GLU A 303 -22.78 1.49 -20.62
N PRO A 304 -23.39 2.05 -21.69
CA PRO A 304 -24.82 2.18 -21.73
C PRO A 304 -25.40 0.79 -21.55
N THR A 305 -26.16 0.62 -20.49
CA THR A 305 -26.94 -0.58 -20.28
C THR A 305 -28.07 -0.57 -21.30
N LEU A 306 -28.59 -1.76 -21.65
CA LEU A 306 -29.79 -1.90 -22.50
C LEU A 306 -31.00 -1.09 -21.99
N PHE A 307 -30.94 -0.56 -20.77
CA PHE A 307 -31.98 0.23 -20.12
C PHE A 307 -31.75 1.75 -20.15
N ASP A 308 -30.55 2.23 -20.50
CA ASP A 308 -30.26 3.67 -20.54
C ASP A 308 -30.91 4.38 -21.75
N ASN A 309 -31.46 3.62 -22.70
CA ASN A 309 -32.25 4.13 -23.84
C ASN A 309 -33.77 3.88 -23.69
N LEU A 310 -34.25 3.46 -22.51
CA LEU A 310 -35.66 3.13 -22.27
C LEU A 310 -36.44 4.21 -21.52
N PHE A 311 -35.86 5.39 -21.29
CA PHE A 311 -36.57 6.58 -20.78
C PHE A 311 -36.06 7.85 -21.45
#